data_AF-A1UB55-F1
#
_entry.id   AF-A1UB55-F1
#
_cell.length_a   1.000
_cell.length_b   1.000
_cell.length_c   1.000
_cell.angle_alpha   90.00
_cell.angle_beta   90.00
_cell.angle_gamma   90.00
#
_symmetry.space_group_name_H-M   'P 1'
#
loop_
_entity.id
_entity.type
_entity.pdbx_description
1 polymer ?
#
loop_
_entity_poly.entity_id
_entity_poly.type
_entity_poly.pdbx_seq_one_letter_code
_entity_poly.pdbx_strand_id
1 'polypeptide(L)'
;MMTQQPLSATDAALRERITELSVHIPCGGLRGPLQRRSPSHPDRPVRWQSCQDEDHPVRWEDADVSRDRDLCVICFRGTAGGRSRWSWLACDNCRSVNAAIEQAWGFRPFALGRHSLMNGIGVRSGAPPDIWNRQIARLVEFGRGDRRLRAWREHEYHRLADSFDPLADVPLRLWQQEWPPSRVASRDAFARLIGPDFPLARP
;
A
#
# COMPACT_ATOMS: atom_id res chain seq x y z
N MET A 1 5.30 -4.20 31.00
CA MET A 1 4.00 -4.87 31.20
C MET A 1 2.93 -3.92 30.64
N MET A 2 2.66 -3.98 29.33
CA MET A 2 1.55 -3.20 28.77
C MET A 2 0.25 -3.93 29.12
N THR A 3 -0.61 -3.22 29.84
CA THR A 3 -2.05 -3.49 29.83
C THR A 3 -2.48 -3.54 28.37
N GLN A 4 -2.77 -4.74 27.85
CA GLN A 4 -3.54 -4.86 26.63
C GLN A 4 -4.81 -4.05 26.90
N GLN A 5 -4.95 -2.89 26.25
CA GLN A 5 -6.23 -2.19 26.31
C GLN A 5 -7.28 -3.21 25.86
N PRO A 6 -8.31 -3.46 26.68
CA PRO A 6 -9.35 -4.39 26.30
C PRO A 6 -9.93 -3.90 24.96
N LEU A 7 -10.04 -4.82 24.00
CA LEU A 7 -10.60 -4.52 22.69
C LEU A 7 -12.01 -3.95 22.88
N SER A 8 -12.40 -3.01 22.01
CA SER A 8 -13.81 -2.62 21.93
C SER A 8 -14.64 -3.85 21.54
N ALA A 9 -15.92 -3.87 21.89
CA ALA A 9 -16.82 -4.95 21.48
C ALA A 9 -16.85 -5.11 19.95
N THR A 10 -16.78 -3.99 19.22
CA THR A 10 -16.69 -3.95 17.75
C THR A 10 -15.43 -4.63 17.23
N ASP A 11 -14.26 -4.25 17.74
CA ASP A 11 -12.97 -4.81 17.33
C ASP A 11 -12.86 -6.30 17.73
N ALA A 12 -13.45 -6.70 18.86
CA ALA A 12 -13.51 -8.10 19.28
C ALA A 12 -14.35 -8.95 18.32
N ALA A 13 -15.59 -8.52 18.03
CA ALA A 13 -16.46 -9.21 17.08
C ALA A 13 -15.86 -9.28 15.66
N LEU A 14 -15.17 -8.21 15.24
CA LEU A 14 -14.42 -8.18 13.98
C LEU A 14 -13.35 -9.28 13.93
N ARG A 15 -12.56 -9.41 15.01
CA ARG A 15 -11.46 -10.38 15.10
C ARG A 15 -11.92 -11.83 15.22
N GLU A 16 -13.14 -12.06 15.70
CA GLU A 16 -13.78 -13.37 15.67
C GLU A 16 -14.24 -13.74 14.25
N ARG A 17 -14.75 -12.76 13.49
CA ARG A 17 -15.29 -12.98 12.14
C ARG A 17 -14.21 -13.18 11.07
N ILE A 18 -13.13 -12.40 11.10
CA ILE A 18 -12.08 -12.45 10.07
C ILE A 18 -11.02 -13.48 10.44
N THR A 19 -10.95 -14.56 9.65
CA THR A 19 -10.06 -15.70 9.90
C THR A 19 -8.79 -15.70 9.05
N GLU A 20 -8.71 -14.85 8.03
CA GLU A 20 -7.52 -14.64 7.21
C GLU A 20 -7.41 -13.18 6.74
N LEU A 21 -6.21 -12.77 6.32
CA LEU A 21 -5.97 -11.40 5.87
C LEU A 21 -6.91 -11.03 4.71
N SER A 22 -7.68 -9.97 4.92
CA SER A 22 -8.78 -9.56 4.07
C SER A 22 -8.67 -8.08 3.69
N VAL A 23 -9.19 -7.74 2.52
CA VAL A 23 -9.42 -6.37 2.06
C VAL A 23 -10.69 -5.86 2.75
N HIS A 24 -10.55 -4.81 3.55
CA HIS A 24 -11.70 -4.07 4.08
C HIS A 24 -12.25 -3.17 2.97
N ILE A 25 -13.41 -3.51 2.41
CA ILE A 25 -13.97 -2.85 1.22
C ILE A 25 -14.25 -1.34 1.41
N PRO A 26 -14.71 -0.85 2.57
CA PRO A 26 -14.90 0.59 2.78
C PRO A 26 -13.65 1.44 2.56
N CYS A 27 -12.47 0.98 3.01
CA CYS A 27 -11.26 1.78 2.93
C CYS A 27 -10.19 1.22 1.99
N GLY A 28 -10.22 -0.05 1.60
CA GLY A 28 -9.14 -0.70 0.84
C GLY A 28 -7.89 -1.03 1.65
N GLY A 29 -7.95 -0.89 2.97
CA GLY A 29 -6.92 -1.38 3.89
C GLY A 29 -6.97 -2.90 4.00
N LEU A 30 -5.82 -3.52 4.25
CA LEU A 30 -5.77 -4.94 4.61
C LEU A 30 -5.87 -5.09 6.13
N ARG A 31 -6.81 -5.90 6.61
CA ARG A 31 -6.95 -6.24 8.03
C ARG A 31 -7.14 -7.74 8.23
N GLY A 32 -6.78 -8.23 9.40
CA GLY A 32 -6.92 -9.64 9.74
C GLY A 32 -5.62 -10.28 10.24
N PRO A 33 -5.66 -11.60 10.49
CA PRO A 33 -4.51 -12.35 10.98
C PRO A 33 -3.47 -12.58 9.89
N LEU A 34 -2.19 -12.37 10.21
CA LEU A 34 -1.06 -12.63 9.29
C LEU A 34 -0.60 -14.08 9.28
N GLN A 35 -0.82 -14.79 10.39
CA GLN A 35 -0.59 -16.22 10.48
C GLN A 35 -1.94 -16.91 10.71
N ARG A 36 -2.16 -18.06 10.06
CA ARG A 36 -3.31 -18.89 10.42
C ARG A 36 -3.10 -19.41 11.85
N ARG A 37 -4.20 -19.49 12.61
CA ARG A 37 -4.20 -20.23 13.88
C ARG A 37 -3.81 -21.68 13.59
N SER A 38 -2.79 -22.17 14.28
CA SER A 38 -2.34 -23.55 14.12
C SER A 38 -3.11 -24.44 15.11
N PRO A 39 -3.83 -25.48 14.68
CA PRO A 39 -4.48 -26.41 15.59
C PRO A 39 -3.48 -27.10 16.55
N SER A 40 -2.25 -27.31 16.10
CA SER A 40 -1.16 -27.89 16.89
C SER A 40 -0.57 -26.94 17.93
N HIS A 41 -0.80 -25.63 17.79
CA HIS A 41 -0.30 -24.60 18.71
C HIS A 41 -1.39 -23.53 18.91
N PRO A 42 -2.51 -23.89 19.56
CA PRO A 42 -3.67 -22.99 19.71
C PRO A 42 -3.32 -21.72 20.50
N ASP A 43 -2.35 -21.82 21.41
CA ASP A 43 -1.92 -20.71 22.27
C ASP A 43 -0.94 -19.75 21.60
N ARG A 44 -0.46 -20.08 20.39
CA ARG A 44 0.50 -19.21 19.70
C ARG A 44 -0.23 -17.92 19.28
N PRO A 45 0.21 -16.74 19.74
CA PRO A 45 -0.45 -15.49 19.40
C PRO A 45 -0.35 -15.26 17.90
N VAL A 46 -1.51 -15.03 17.27
CA VAL A 46 -1.59 -14.64 15.87
C VAL A 46 -1.40 -13.13 15.78
N ARG A 47 -0.44 -12.70 14.97
CA ARG A 47 -0.24 -11.28 14.74
C ARG A 47 -1.39 -10.73 13.91
N TRP A 48 -2.10 -9.76 14.46
CA TRP A 48 -3.18 -9.05 13.80
C TRP A 48 -2.64 -7.80 13.10
N GLN A 49 -3.04 -7.62 11.84
CA GLN A 49 -2.87 -6.37 11.12
C GLN A 49 -4.19 -5.61 11.12
N SER A 50 -4.15 -4.34 11.50
CA SER A 50 -5.32 -3.48 11.51
C SER A 50 -5.42 -2.59 10.28
N CYS A 51 -6.65 -2.25 9.89
CA CYS A 51 -6.91 -1.11 9.01
C CYS A 51 -7.15 0.18 9.83
N GLN A 52 -7.41 1.29 9.14
CA GLN A 52 -7.65 2.59 9.78
C GLN A 52 -9.05 2.74 10.40
N ASP A 53 -10.00 1.85 10.04
CA ASP A 53 -11.39 1.93 10.50
C ASP A 53 -11.68 1.06 11.73
N GLU A 54 -10.64 0.43 12.30
CA GLU A 54 -10.73 -0.19 13.63
C GLU A 54 -10.66 0.89 14.71
N ASP A 55 -11.38 0.71 15.82
CA ASP A 55 -11.41 1.68 16.91
C ASP A 55 -10.01 1.83 17.53
N HIS A 56 -9.31 0.70 17.69
CA HIS A 56 -7.98 0.64 18.29
C HIS A 56 -7.02 -0.18 17.40
N PRO A 57 -6.48 0.42 16.32
CA PRO A 57 -5.55 -0.28 15.44
C PRO A 57 -4.31 -0.78 16.18
N VAL A 58 -3.94 -2.04 15.94
CA VAL A 58 -2.80 -2.68 16.61
C VAL A 58 -1.50 -1.98 16.23
N ARG A 59 -0.67 -1.69 17.25
CA ARG A 59 0.70 -1.23 17.08
C ARG A 59 1.67 -2.37 17.39
N TRP A 60 2.67 -2.56 16.54
CA TRP A 60 3.71 -3.57 16.72
C TRP A 60 4.98 -2.92 17.26
N GLU A 61 5.41 -3.31 18.46
CA GLU A 61 6.61 -2.75 19.10
C GLU A 61 7.91 -3.08 18.33
N ASP A 62 7.90 -4.17 17.56
CA ASP A 62 9.04 -4.67 16.79
C ASP A 62 9.01 -4.21 15.32
N ALA A 63 8.29 -3.13 15.01
CA ALA A 63 8.19 -2.57 13.67
C ALA A 63 8.02 -1.05 13.72
N ASP A 64 8.60 -0.31 12.77
CA ASP A 64 8.32 1.13 12.61
C ASP A 64 7.00 1.39 11.86
N VAL A 65 6.45 0.35 11.21
CA VAL A 65 5.14 0.33 10.57
C VAL A 65 4.42 -0.97 10.94
N SER A 66 3.26 -0.84 11.59
CA SER A 66 2.44 -1.97 12.06
C SER A 66 1.60 -2.61 10.94
N ARG A 67 2.21 -2.83 9.77
CA ARG A 67 1.59 -3.48 8.60
C ARG A 67 2.63 -4.35 7.90
N ASP A 68 2.24 -5.55 7.53
CA ASP A 68 3.06 -6.48 6.75
C ASP A 68 2.73 -6.37 5.27
N ARG A 69 1.44 -6.19 4.94
CA ARG A 69 0.97 -6.09 3.56
C ARG A 69 0.01 -4.90 3.41
N ASP A 70 0.12 -4.22 2.29
CA ASP A 70 -0.91 -3.31 1.78
C ASP A 70 -1.31 -3.75 0.37
N LEU A 71 -2.49 -3.33 -0.10
CA LEU A 71 -2.76 -3.36 -1.54
C LEU A 71 -1.81 -2.40 -2.27
N CYS A 72 -1.38 -2.79 -3.46
CA CYS A 72 -0.57 -1.96 -4.34
C CYS A 72 -1.29 -0.63 -4.63
N VAL A 73 -0.62 0.50 -4.39
CA VAL A 73 -1.20 1.84 -4.60
C VAL A 73 -1.51 2.16 -6.08
N ILE A 74 -0.98 1.38 -7.02
CA ILE A 74 -1.21 1.58 -8.46
C ILE A 74 -2.30 0.66 -8.99
N CYS A 75 -2.18 -0.65 -8.84
CA CYS A 75 -3.17 -1.56 -9.44
C CYS A 75 -4.26 -1.97 -8.47
N PHE A 76 -4.05 -1.83 -7.16
CA PHE A 76 -4.90 -2.37 -6.09
C PHE A 76 -5.16 -3.88 -6.15
N ARG A 77 -4.48 -4.62 -7.05
CA ARG A 77 -4.60 -6.09 -7.21
C ARG A 77 -3.55 -6.84 -6.41
N GLY A 78 -2.28 -6.49 -6.63
CA GLY A 78 -1.15 -7.12 -5.97
C GLY A 78 -0.93 -6.56 -4.57
N THR A 79 -0.13 -7.24 -3.76
CA THR A 79 0.33 -6.72 -2.47
C THR A 79 1.66 -6.00 -2.58
N ALA A 80 1.83 -5.03 -1.70
CA ALA A 80 3.08 -4.35 -1.40
C ALA A 80 3.23 -4.26 0.12
N GLY A 81 4.09 -3.37 0.59
CA GLY A 81 4.27 -3.11 2.02
C GLY A 81 5.44 -3.91 2.61
N GLY A 82 5.35 -4.07 3.92
CA GLY A 82 6.41 -4.59 4.76
C GLY A 82 6.43 -3.82 6.07
N ARG A 83 7.11 -4.38 7.07
CA ARG A 83 7.12 -3.92 8.45
C ARG A 83 8.04 -2.71 8.70
N SER A 84 8.56 -2.12 7.63
CA SER A 84 9.49 -1.01 7.69
C SER A 84 8.99 0.22 6.92
N ARG A 85 9.46 1.42 7.28
CA ARG A 85 9.47 2.58 6.38
C ARG A 85 10.29 2.33 5.11
N TRP A 86 11.19 1.34 5.13
CA TRP A 86 11.96 0.86 3.99
C TRP A 86 11.21 -0.20 3.19
N SER A 87 9.97 0.09 2.82
CA SER A 87 9.10 -0.83 2.08
C SER A 87 8.41 -0.13 0.91
N TRP A 88 8.03 -0.92 -0.09
CA TRP A 88 7.39 -0.41 -1.30
C TRP A 88 5.89 -0.24 -1.10
N LEU A 89 5.31 0.76 -1.76
CA LEU A 89 3.88 1.02 -1.84
C LEU A 89 3.21 0.29 -3.02
N ALA A 90 3.99 -0.30 -3.92
CA ALA A 90 3.52 -0.97 -5.12
C ALA A 90 4.05 -2.39 -5.24
N CYS A 91 3.24 -3.28 -5.81
CA CYS A 91 3.63 -4.66 -6.10
C CYS A 91 4.72 -4.73 -7.18
N ASP A 92 5.41 -5.87 -7.26
CA ASP A 92 6.56 -6.09 -8.15
C ASP A 92 6.26 -5.80 -9.62
N ASN A 93 5.08 -6.16 -10.10
CA ASN A 93 4.64 -5.85 -11.46
C ASN A 93 4.56 -4.34 -11.69
N CYS A 94 3.95 -3.58 -10.78
CA CYS A 94 3.84 -2.13 -10.88
C CYS A 94 5.21 -1.44 -10.72
N ARG A 95 6.09 -1.95 -9.84
CA ARG A 95 7.47 -1.44 -9.73
C ARG A 95 8.24 -1.63 -11.04
N SER A 96 8.09 -2.80 -11.66
CA SER A 96 8.73 -3.12 -12.94
C SER A 96 8.21 -2.23 -14.08
N VAL A 97 6.92 -1.92 -14.11
CA VAL A 97 6.35 -0.97 -15.09
C VAL A 97 6.84 0.45 -14.82
N ASN A 98 6.83 0.91 -13.57
CA ASN A 98 7.34 2.24 -13.18
C ASN A 98 8.79 2.45 -13.61
N ALA A 99 9.65 1.44 -13.43
CA ALA A 99 11.04 1.46 -13.83
C ALA A 99 11.22 1.49 -15.36
N ALA A 100 10.39 0.73 -16.10
CA ALA A 100 10.42 0.78 -17.56
C ALA A 100 10.02 2.15 -18.11
N ILE A 101 9.07 2.83 -17.45
CA ILE A 101 8.69 4.21 -17.80
C ILE A 101 9.82 5.18 -17.50
N GLU A 102 10.47 5.05 -16.34
CA GLU A 102 11.64 5.86 -15.98
C GLU A 102 12.76 5.75 -17.01
N GLN A 103 13.01 4.53 -17.52
CA GLN A 103 13.98 4.29 -18.58
C GLN A 103 13.58 4.94 -19.91
N ALA A 104 12.29 4.92 -20.26
CA ALA A 104 11.80 5.48 -21.52
C ALA A 104 11.71 7.02 -21.50
N TRP A 105 11.29 7.61 -20.38
CA TRP A 105 11.03 9.05 -20.26
C TRP A 105 12.21 9.83 -19.67
N GLY A 106 13.20 9.15 -19.08
CA GLY A 106 14.32 9.77 -18.38
C GLY A 106 13.96 10.32 -16.99
N PHE A 107 12.73 10.15 -16.53
CA PHE A 107 12.31 10.49 -15.17
C PHE A 107 11.30 9.50 -14.61
N ARG A 108 11.35 9.29 -13.29
CA ARG A 108 10.42 8.40 -12.59
C ARG A 108 9.04 9.03 -12.48
N PRO A 109 7.96 8.37 -12.93
CA PRO A 109 6.63 8.98 -12.90
C PRO A 109 6.01 8.97 -11.50
N PHE A 110 6.30 7.96 -10.66
CA PHE A 110 5.77 7.88 -9.29
C PHE A 110 6.83 7.46 -8.27
N ALA A 111 6.79 8.09 -7.10
CA ALA A 111 7.58 7.73 -5.93
C ALA A 111 6.92 6.57 -5.17
N LEU A 112 7.30 5.33 -5.50
CA LEU A 112 6.66 4.12 -4.97
C LEU A 112 7.31 3.57 -3.69
N GLY A 113 8.39 4.16 -3.19
CA GLY A 113 8.95 3.82 -1.88
C GLY A 113 8.32 4.65 -0.77
N ARG A 114 8.08 4.06 0.41
CA ARG A 114 7.59 4.80 1.59
C ARG A 114 8.58 5.84 2.09
N HIS A 115 9.88 5.61 1.91
CA HIS A 115 10.93 6.54 2.31
C HIS A 115 11.47 7.33 1.10
N SER A 116 11.75 8.63 1.28
CA SER A 116 12.25 9.53 0.22
C SER A 116 13.50 8.99 -0.49
N LEU A 117 14.45 8.45 0.28
CA LEU A 117 15.67 7.83 -0.26
C LEU A 117 15.42 6.63 -1.17
N MET A 118 14.37 5.83 -0.93
CA MET A 118 13.98 4.76 -1.86
C MET A 118 13.54 5.29 -3.22
N ASN A 119 13.21 6.58 -3.28
CA ASN A 119 12.80 7.28 -4.48
C ASN A 119 13.93 8.15 -5.06
N GLY A 120 15.16 8.03 -4.57
CA GLY A 120 16.28 8.88 -5.00
C GLY A 120 16.12 10.35 -4.58
N ILE A 121 15.31 10.62 -3.56
CA ILE A 121 15.06 11.96 -3.02
C ILE A 121 15.82 12.09 -1.72
N GLY A 122 16.97 12.77 -1.77
CA GLY A 122 17.82 13.05 -0.63
C GLY A 122 18.45 14.43 -0.76
N VAL A 123 18.84 14.99 0.38
CA VAL A 123 19.52 16.28 0.49
C VAL A 123 21.00 16.02 0.79
N ARG A 124 21.89 16.58 -0.02
CA ARG A 124 23.33 16.44 0.17
C ARG A 124 23.84 17.57 1.06
N SER A 125 24.58 17.22 2.11
CA SER A 125 25.29 18.21 2.92
C SER A 125 26.38 18.89 2.07
N GLY A 126 26.53 20.22 2.22
CA GLY A 126 27.54 21.00 1.49
C GLY A 126 27.24 21.25 0.00
N ALA A 127 26.02 20.96 -0.48
CA ALA A 127 25.62 21.32 -1.83
C ALA A 127 25.52 22.85 -2.01
N PRO A 128 25.82 23.39 -3.21
CA PRO A 128 25.58 24.80 -3.53
C PRO A 128 24.12 25.22 -3.23
N PRO A 129 23.86 26.48 -2.84
CA PRO A 129 22.53 26.91 -2.40
C PRO A 129 21.39 26.59 -3.38
N ASP A 130 21.62 26.72 -4.69
CA ASP A 130 20.63 26.42 -5.73
C ASP A 130 20.30 24.93 -5.82
N ILE A 131 21.30 24.06 -5.71
CA ILE A 131 21.14 22.60 -5.67
C ILE A 131 20.42 22.19 -4.38
N TRP A 132 20.83 22.75 -3.25
CA TRP A 132 20.23 22.47 -1.95
C TRP A 132 18.74 22.85 -1.93
N ASN A 133 18.39 24.06 -2.40
CA ASN A 133 17.01 24.51 -2.51
C ASN A 133 16.16 23.58 -3.39
N ARG A 134 16.69 23.14 -4.55
CA ARG A 134 16.00 22.15 -5.41
C ARG A 134 15.81 20.80 -4.72
N GLN A 135 16.79 20.31 -3.97
CA GLN A 135 16.69 19.05 -3.24
C GLN A 135 15.66 19.13 -2.09
N ILE A 136 15.65 20.23 -1.35
CA ILE A 136 14.66 20.49 -0.30
C ILE A 136 13.26 20.58 -0.89
N ALA A 137 13.07 21.30 -2.00
CA ALA A 137 11.79 21.38 -2.68
C ALA A 137 11.25 20.00 -3.04
N ARG A 138 12.07 19.12 -3.64
CA ARG A 138 11.69 17.73 -3.95
C ARG A 138 11.33 16.91 -2.70
N LEU A 139 12.05 17.11 -1.60
CA LEU A 139 11.76 16.43 -0.34
C LEU A 139 10.43 16.90 0.26
N VAL A 140 10.15 18.20 0.21
CA VAL A 140 8.87 18.79 0.65
C VAL A 140 7.71 18.29 -0.22
N GLU A 141 7.89 18.25 -1.54
CA GLU A 141 6.91 17.68 -2.47
C GLU A 141 6.62 16.21 -2.16
N PHE A 142 7.67 15.42 -1.94
CA PHE A 142 7.52 14.03 -1.51
C PHE A 142 6.73 13.92 -0.19
N GLY A 143 7.06 14.74 0.81
CA GLY A 143 6.39 14.74 2.11
C GLY A 143 4.91 15.12 2.04
N ARG A 144 4.52 15.97 1.08
CA ARG A 144 3.11 16.30 0.81
C ARG A 144 2.32 15.12 0.25
N GLY A 145 3.01 14.11 -0.29
CA GLY A 145 2.45 12.94 -0.95
C GLY A 145 1.94 13.23 -2.36
N ASP A 146 1.78 12.16 -3.15
CA ASP A 146 1.33 12.28 -4.53
C ASP A 146 -0.20 12.41 -4.60
N ARG A 147 -0.67 13.63 -4.92
CA ARG A 147 -2.10 13.92 -5.09
C ARG A 147 -2.74 13.08 -6.21
N ARG A 148 -1.98 12.72 -7.25
CA ARG A 148 -2.47 11.86 -8.33
C ARG A 148 -2.77 10.48 -7.80
N LEU A 149 -1.91 9.91 -6.94
CA LEU A 149 -2.15 8.61 -6.32
C LEU A 149 -3.34 8.63 -5.35
N ARG A 150 -3.58 9.76 -4.66
CA ARG A 150 -4.78 9.90 -3.82
C ARG A 150 -6.05 9.92 -4.67
N ALA A 151 -6.11 10.79 -5.68
CA ALA A 151 -7.26 10.84 -6.59
C ALA A 151 -7.46 9.50 -7.34
N TRP A 152 -6.36 8.82 -7.66
CA TRP A 152 -6.38 7.51 -8.30
C TRP A 152 -7.01 6.44 -7.44
N ARG A 153 -6.75 6.44 -6.12
CA ARG A 153 -7.43 5.53 -5.19
C ARG A 153 -8.94 5.75 -5.25
N GLU A 154 -9.41 6.98 -5.18
CA GLU A 154 -10.84 7.31 -5.25
C GLU A 154 -11.52 6.80 -6.54
N HIS A 155 -10.75 6.51 -7.58
CA HIS A 155 -11.25 5.99 -8.85
C HIS A 155 -11.03 4.48 -9.01
N GLU A 156 -9.77 4.03 -9.13
CA GLU A 156 -9.45 2.66 -9.51
C GLU A 156 -9.74 1.66 -8.40
N TYR A 157 -9.51 2.03 -7.13
CA TYR A 157 -9.84 1.13 -6.04
C TYR A 157 -11.35 0.89 -5.98
N HIS A 158 -12.16 1.94 -6.02
CA HIS A 158 -13.62 1.83 -5.98
C HIS A 158 -14.15 1.04 -7.19
N ARG A 159 -13.63 1.30 -8.39
CA ARG A 159 -13.99 0.53 -9.59
C ARG A 159 -13.77 -0.98 -9.44
N LEU A 160 -12.73 -1.40 -8.71
CA LEU A 160 -12.48 -2.82 -8.42
C LEU A 160 -13.33 -3.32 -7.24
N ALA A 161 -13.59 -2.46 -6.27
CA ALA A 161 -14.41 -2.75 -5.10
C ALA A 161 -15.90 -2.92 -5.42
N ASP A 162 -16.39 -2.29 -6.50
CA ASP A 162 -17.80 -2.37 -6.96
C ASP A 162 -18.29 -3.80 -7.24
N SER A 163 -17.39 -4.77 -7.44
CA SER A 163 -17.74 -6.19 -7.56
C SER A 163 -18.11 -6.86 -6.23
N PHE A 164 -17.97 -6.17 -5.10
CA PHE A 164 -18.15 -6.71 -3.76
C PHE A 164 -19.16 -5.90 -2.95
N ASP A 165 -19.66 -6.51 -1.87
CA ASP A 165 -20.48 -5.78 -0.90
C ASP A 165 -19.66 -4.62 -0.27
N PRO A 166 -20.19 -3.39 -0.26
CA PRO A 166 -19.46 -2.20 0.16
C PRO A 166 -19.02 -2.21 1.63
N LEU A 167 -19.60 -3.07 2.47
CA LEU A 167 -19.28 -3.23 3.88
C LEU A 167 -18.50 -4.52 4.18
N ALA A 168 -18.12 -5.27 3.15
CA ALA A 168 -17.47 -6.57 3.33
C ALA A 168 -16.00 -6.49 3.74
N ASP A 169 -15.57 -7.59 4.36
CA ASP A 169 -14.18 -8.02 4.44
C ASP A 169 -13.98 -9.16 3.45
N VAL A 170 -13.25 -8.89 2.36
CA VAL A 170 -13.02 -9.89 1.31
C VAL A 170 -11.65 -10.51 1.52
N PRO A 171 -11.54 -11.84 1.73
CA PRO A 171 -10.24 -12.51 1.82
C PRO A 171 -9.32 -12.12 0.67
N LEU A 172 -8.08 -11.74 0.97
CA LEU A 172 -7.12 -11.25 -0.02
C LEU A 172 -6.96 -12.22 -1.19
N ARG A 173 -7.03 -13.54 -0.93
CA ARG A 173 -6.99 -14.58 -1.96
C ARG A 173 -8.16 -14.46 -2.95
N LEU A 174 -9.38 -14.20 -2.45
CA LEU A 174 -10.57 -14.03 -3.29
C LEU A 174 -10.50 -12.72 -4.08
N TRP A 175 -10.08 -11.63 -3.42
CA TRP A 175 -9.81 -10.36 -4.10
C TRP A 175 -8.83 -10.54 -5.28
N GLN A 176 -7.74 -11.27 -5.06
CA GLN A 176 -6.74 -11.55 -6.10
C GLN A 176 -7.17 -12.58 -7.14
N GLN A 177 -8.17 -13.40 -6.83
CA GLN A 177 -8.77 -14.32 -7.79
C GLN A 177 -9.68 -13.55 -8.77
N GLU A 178 -10.49 -12.63 -8.26
CA GLU A 178 -11.33 -11.73 -9.07
C GLU A 178 -10.48 -10.75 -9.86
N TRP A 179 -9.45 -10.19 -9.22
CA TRP A 179 -8.53 -9.23 -9.81
C TRP A 179 -7.08 -9.72 -9.79
N PRO A 180 -6.69 -10.64 -10.69
CA PRO A 180 -5.33 -11.17 -10.72
C PRO A 180 -4.26 -10.09 -10.92
N PRO A 181 -3.23 -10.01 -10.06
CA PRO A 181 -2.09 -9.15 -10.31
C PRO A 181 -1.21 -9.73 -11.43
N SER A 182 -1.00 -8.95 -12.47
CA SER A 182 -0.11 -9.31 -13.57
C SER A 182 0.58 -8.08 -14.13
N ARG A 183 1.66 -8.26 -14.89
CA ARG A 183 2.33 -7.16 -15.60
C ARG A 183 1.39 -6.47 -16.60
N VAL A 184 0.46 -7.22 -17.22
CA VAL A 184 -0.56 -6.67 -18.13
C VAL A 184 -1.53 -5.76 -17.37
N ALA A 185 -2.10 -6.25 -16.25
CA ALA A 185 -2.99 -5.45 -15.41
C ALA A 185 -2.28 -4.21 -14.82
N SER A 186 -1.00 -4.32 -14.49
CA SER A 186 -0.20 -3.17 -14.07
C SER A 186 -0.05 -2.12 -15.18
N ARG A 187 0.29 -2.53 -16.41
CA ARG A 187 0.38 -1.61 -17.56
C ARG A 187 -0.93 -0.89 -17.82
N ASP A 188 -2.02 -1.64 -17.77
CA ASP A 188 -3.39 -1.13 -17.93
C ASP A 188 -3.75 -0.11 -16.83
N ALA A 189 -3.43 -0.38 -15.57
CA ALA A 189 -3.58 0.59 -14.47
C ALA A 189 -2.73 1.86 -14.70
N PHE A 190 -1.48 1.71 -15.15
CA PHE A 190 -0.62 2.85 -15.52
C PHE A 190 -1.21 3.66 -16.68
N ALA A 191 -1.79 3.00 -17.70
CA ALA A 191 -2.42 3.67 -18.82
C ALA A 191 -3.57 4.57 -18.37
N ARG A 192 -4.44 4.07 -17.48
CA ARG A 192 -5.52 4.88 -16.90
C ARG A 192 -5.03 5.99 -15.97
N LEU A 193 -4.01 5.72 -15.17
CA LEU A 193 -3.47 6.67 -14.19
C LEU A 193 -2.65 7.82 -14.84
N ILE A 194 -1.92 7.52 -15.90
CA ILE A 194 -1.12 8.49 -16.64
C ILE A 194 -1.96 9.20 -17.70
N GLY A 195 -2.86 8.46 -18.35
CA GLY A 195 -3.71 8.94 -19.43
C GLY A 195 -3.34 8.33 -20.80
N PRO A 196 -4.06 8.75 -21.86
CA PRO A 196 -3.98 8.18 -23.21
C PRO A 196 -2.61 8.27 -23.89
N ASP A 197 -1.69 9.08 -23.35
CA ASP A 197 -0.30 9.21 -23.82
C ASP A 197 0.63 8.05 -23.37
N PHE A 198 0.07 6.90 -22.96
CA PHE A 198 0.80 5.72 -22.50
C PHE A 198 0.45 4.49 -23.39
N PRO A 199 1.42 3.69 -23.90
CA PRO A 199 2.82 3.61 -23.49
C PRO A 199 3.77 4.66 -24.11
N LEU A 200 3.30 5.51 -25.04
CA LEU A 200 3.99 6.73 -25.53
C LEU A 200 2.95 7.78 -25.98
N ALA A 201 3.12 9.11 -25.78
CA ALA A 201 4.34 9.86 -25.39
C ALA A 201 4.15 10.96 -24.32
N ARG A 202 5.10 11.07 -23.38
CA ARG A 202 5.52 12.33 -22.74
C ARG A 202 6.99 12.22 -22.32
N PRO A 203 7.91 13.12 -22.72
CA PRO A 203 8.12 13.86 -23.97
C PRO A 203 8.36 12.98 -25.21
#